data_AF-A0A816H7N8-F1
#
_entry.id   AF-A0A816H7N8-F1
#
_cell.length_a   1.000
_cell.length_b   1.000
_cell.length_c   1.000
_cell.angle_alpha   90.00
_cell.angle_beta   90.00
_cell.angle_gamma   90.00
#
_symmetry.space_group_name_H-M   'P 1'
#
loop_
_entity.id
_entity.type
_entity.pdbx_description
1 polymer ?
#
loop_
_entity_poly.entity_id
_entity_poly.type
_entity_poly.pdbx_seq_one_letter_code
_entity_poly.pdbx_strand_id
1 'polypeptide(L)'
;MYLSRTRKTAPLYLKNENENLIILYRALLFVLPEAVYWFTIEFGLCVENNERKVYGAAILSSFGDLQYILSGKPSVKPFDPFRASIEPHETSTYQPAYFVAESFKDAKEKFQYV
;
A
#
# COMPACT_ATOMS: atom_id res chain seq x y z
N MET A 1 -22.46 11.93 -19.21
CA MET A 1 -23.75 11.69 -18.51
C MET A 1 -23.45 10.86 -17.28
N TYR A 2 -23.52 11.48 -16.09
CA TYR A 2 -23.47 10.92 -14.71
C TYR A 2 -22.25 10.04 -14.34
N LEU A 3 -21.44 10.32 -13.32
CA LEU A 3 -21.78 10.71 -11.94
C LEU A 3 -20.72 11.61 -11.30
N SER A 4 -21.16 12.79 -10.85
CA SER A 4 -20.57 13.48 -9.71
C SER A 4 -21.00 12.75 -8.43
N ARG A 5 -20.05 12.25 -7.64
CA ARG A 5 -20.26 11.94 -6.23
C ARG A 5 -19.16 12.60 -5.42
N THR A 6 -19.54 13.77 -4.93
CA THR A 6 -18.98 14.55 -3.82
C THR A 6 -18.15 13.73 -2.83
N ARG A 7 -16.88 14.14 -2.67
CA ARG A 7 -16.09 13.94 -1.45
C ARG A 7 -16.78 14.67 -0.29
N LYS A 8 -17.79 14.05 0.31
CA LYS A 8 -18.25 14.36 1.68
C LYS A 8 -17.73 13.18 2.50
N THR A 9 -16.57 13.27 3.11
CA THR A 9 -16.38 13.97 4.39
C THR A 9 -14.92 14.36 4.57
N ALA A 10 -14.59 15.64 4.39
CA ALA A 10 -13.43 16.18 5.08
C ALA A 10 -13.80 16.30 6.57
N PRO A 11 -12.95 15.84 7.51
CA PRO A 11 -13.18 16.04 8.95
C PRO A 11 -13.45 17.53 9.24
N LEU A 12 -14.45 17.81 10.08
CA LEU A 12 -14.91 19.18 10.38
C LEU A 12 -13.80 20.13 10.87
N TYR A 13 -12.66 19.59 11.33
CA TYR A 13 -11.50 20.32 11.83
C TYR A 13 -10.75 21.14 10.75
N LEU A 14 -10.95 20.86 9.46
CA LEU A 14 -10.18 21.50 8.37
C LEU A 14 -10.73 22.87 7.92
N LYS A 15 -11.83 23.35 8.50
CA LYS A 15 -12.44 24.61 8.07
C LYS A 15 -11.74 25.86 8.60
N ASN A 16 -10.81 25.75 9.56
CA ASN A 16 -10.36 26.91 10.33
C ASN A 16 -8.89 26.94 10.77
N GLU A 17 -7.94 26.30 10.06
CA GLU A 17 -6.51 26.42 10.43
C GLU A 17 -5.53 26.48 9.25
N ASN A 18 -4.39 27.13 9.54
CA ASN A 18 -3.14 27.32 8.79
C ASN A 18 -3.04 26.54 7.46
N GLU A 19 -2.83 27.27 6.37
CA GLU A 19 -2.58 26.69 5.03
C GLU A 19 -1.43 25.66 5.05
N ASN A 20 -0.44 25.84 5.93
CA ASN A 20 0.65 24.88 6.15
C ASN A 20 0.18 23.52 6.68
N LEU A 21 -0.82 23.50 7.57
CA LEU A 21 -1.40 22.25 8.08
C LEU A 21 -2.17 21.53 6.97
N ILE A 22 -2.91 22.29 6.16
CA ILE A 22 -3.65 21.75 5.00
C ILE A 22 -2.68 21.17 3.95
N ILE A 23 -1.56 21.84 3.69
CA ILE A 23 -0.51 21.35 2.79
C ILE A 23 0.15 20.10 3.37
N LEU A 24 0.44 20.07 4.68
CA LEU A 24 1.00 18.90 5.35
C LEU A 24 0.05 17.70 5.31
N TYR A 25 -1.25 17.90 5.60
CA TYR A 25 -2.27 16.87 5.49
C TYR A 25 -2.49 16.42 4.05
N ARG A 26 -2.39 17.31 3.05
CA ARG A 26 -2.46 16.95 1.64
C ARG A 26 -1.25 16.17 1.17
N ALA A 27 -0.04 16.54 1.60
CA ALA A 27 1.18 15.79 1.34
C ALA A 27 1.08 14.39 1.98
N LEU A 28 0.59 14.30 3.22
CA LEU A 28 0.30 13.03 3.88
C LEU A 28 -0.72 12.21 3.04
N LEU A 29 -1.87 12.80 2.70
CA LEU A 29 -2.92 12.13 1.91
C LEU A 29 -2.54 11.78 0.46
N PHE A 30 -1.48 12.38 -0.10
CA PHE A 30 -1.02 12.08 -1.46
C PHE A 30 0.10 11.03 -1.49
N VAL A 31 0.92 10.96 -0.44
CA VAL A 31 2.01 9.98 -0.30
C VAL A 31 1.51 8.64 0.25
N LEU A 32 0.54 8.66 1.18
CA LEU A 32 -0.03 7.44 1.76
C LEU A 32 -0.64 6.49 0.69
N PRO A 33 -1.38 6.95 -0.34
CA PRO A 33 -1.93 6.08 -1.37
C PRO A 33 -0.88 5.45 -2.29
N GLU A 34 0.22 6.17 -2.58
CA GLU A 34 1.25 5.69 -3.51
C GLU A 34 2.06 4.55 -2.90
N ALA A 35 2.55 4.70 -1.68
CA ALA A 35 3.28 3.65 -0.99
C ALA A 35 2.39 2.40 -0.74
N VAL A 36 1.12 2.59 -0.38
CA VAL A 36 0.21 1.43 -0.20
C VAL A 36 -0.09 0.76 -1.53
N TYR A 37 -0.25 1.52 -2.62
CA TYR A 37 -0.35 0.95 -3.97
C TYR A 37 0.90 0.15 -4.32
N TRP A 38 2.09 0.69 -4.04
CA TRP A 38 3.37 0.03 -4.28
C TRP A 38 3.47 -1.32 -3.56
N PHE A 39 3.19 -1.35 -2.26
CA PHE A 39 3.29 -2.57 -1.46
C PHE A 39 2.12 -3.54 -1.63
N THR A 40 1.11 -3.20 -2.42
CA THR A 40 -0.01 -4.09 -2.73
C THR A 40 -0.07 -4.46 -4.20
N ILE A 41 -0.30 -3.51 -5.09
CA ILE A 41 -0.50 -3.79 -6.51
C ILE A 41 0.81 -4.12 -7.22
N GLU A 42 1.90 -3.44 -6.87
CA GLU A 42 3.21 -3.67 -7.52
C GLU A 42 4.00 -4.81 -6.87
N PHE A 43 4.09 -4.83 -5.54
CA PHE A 43 4.93 -5.75 -4.78
C PHE A 43 4.18 -6.58 -3.73
N GLY A 44 2.85 -6.72 -3.87
CA GLY A 44 2.04 -7.44 -2.88
C GLY A 44 2.15 -8.96 -2.93
N LEU A 45 2.03 -9.56 -1.75
CA LEU A 45 1.95 -11.00 -1.52
C LEU A 45 0.60 -11.34 -0.89
N CYS A 46 0.07 -12.53 -1.15
CA CYS A 46 -1.14 -13.02 -0.50
C CYS A 46 -0.96 -14.43 0.07
N VAL A 47 -1.86 -14.81 0.97
CA VAL A 47 -2.01 -16.20 1.40
C VAL A 47 -3.19 -16.81 0.67
N GLU A 48 -2.97 -17.95 0.02
CA GLU A 48 -4.02 -18.75 -0.61
C GLU A 48 -3.77 -20.23 -0.31
N ASN A 49 -4.77 -20.96 0.19
CA ASN A 49 -4.65 -22.37 0.57
C ASN A 49 -3.48 -22.66 1.54
N ASN A 50 -3.26 -21.77 2.52
CA ASN A 50 -2.13 -21.81 3.46
C ASN A 50 -0.74 -21.68 2.81
N GLU A 51 -0.66 -21.31 1.53
CA GLU A 51 0.59 -21.04 0.83
C GLU A 51 0.73 -19.55 0.53
N ARG A 52 1.96 -19.07 0.59
CA ARG A 52 2.27 -17.69 0.21
C ARG A 52 2.39 -17.62 -1.31
N LYS A 53 1.63 -16.72 -1.92
CA LYS A 53 1.67 -16.44 -3.35
C LYS A 53 2.01 -14.99 -3.62
N VAL A 54 2.59 -14.77 -4.78
CA VAL A 54 2.87 -13.44 -5.32
C VAL A 54 1.71 -13.03 -6.20
N TYR A 55 1.21 -11.80 -6.03
CA TYR A 55 0.23 -11.22 -6.97
C TYR A 55 0.66 -9.85 -7.49
N GLY A 56 1.71 -9.24 -6.92
CA GLY A 56 2.22 -7.95 -7.36
C GLY A 56 2.72 -7.97 -8.82
N ALA A 57 2.32 -6.97 -9.60
CA ALA A 57 2.61 -6.89 -11.03
C ALA A 57 4.11 -6.76 -11.33
N ALA A 58 4.85 -5.96 -10.54
CA ALA A 58 6.30 -5.80 -10.70
C ALA A 58 7.04 -7.12 -10.45
N ILE A 59 6.62 -7.89 -9.44
CA ILE A 59 7.26 -9.18 -9.14
C ILE A 59 6.94 -10.21 -10.23
N LEU A 60 5.70 -10.28 -10.69
CA LEU A 60 5.28 -11.24 -11.73
C LEU A 60 5.94 -10.95 -13.09
N SER A 61 6.33 -9.70 -13.35
CA SER A 61 7.02 -9.31 -14.58
C SER A 61 8.55 -9.42 -14.50
N SER A 62 9.12 -9.67 -13.31
CA SER A 62 10.56 -9.78 -13.08
C SER A 62 10.93 -11.10 -12.43
N PHE A 63 11.60 -11.96 -13.21
CA PHE A 63 12.10 -13.24 -12.71
C PHE A 63 13.10 -13.07 -11.54
N GLY A 64 13.89 -11.99 -11.55
CA GLY A 64 14.85 -11.69 -10.50
C GLY A 64 14.18 -11.37 -9.16
N ASP A 65 13.11 -10.57 -9.18
CA ASP A 65 12.34 -10.24 -7.99
C ASP A 65 11.64 -11.47 -7.40
N LEU A 66 11.10 -12.33 -8.28
CA LEU A 66 10.48 -13.58 -7.86
C LEU A 66 11.48 -14.50 -7.14
N GLN A 67 12.68 -14.68 -7.72
CA GLN A 67 13.73 -15.48 -7.07
C GLN A 67 14.20 -14.87 -5.75
N TYR A 68 14.32 -13.56 -5.68
CA TYR A 68 14.72 -12.86 -4.46
C TYR A 68 13.71 -13.09 -3.32
N ILE A 69 12.41 -13.02 -3.60
CA ILE A 69 11.37 -13.30 -2.59
C ILE A 69 11.37 -14.76 -2.15
N LEU A 70 11.48 -15.68 -3.11
CA LEU A 70 11.54 -17.11 -2.83
C LEU A 70 12.81 -17.53 -2.07
N SER A 71 13.88 -16.74 -2.16
CA SER A 71 15.13 -16.99 -1.42
C SER A 71 14.99 -16.83 0.09
N GLY A 72 13.89 -16.24 0.59
CA GLY A 72 13.66 -15.99 2.00
C GLY A 72 14.53 -14.89 2.61
N LYS A 73 15.34 -14.19 1.80
CA LYS A 73 16.13 -13.03 2.21
C LYS A 73 15.29 -11.83 2.69
N PRO A 74 14.19 -11.45 2.02
CA PRO A 74 13.46 -10.26 2.44
C PRO A 74 12.54 -10.51 3.62
N SER A 75 12.30 -9.46 4.40
CA SER A 75 11.35 -9.50 5.51
C SER A 75 9.92 -9.46 4.96
N VAL A 76 9.10 -10.47 5.29
CA VAL A 76 7.67 -10.46 4.94
C VAL A 76 6.84 -10.16 6.17
N LYS A 77 6.10 -9.05 6.14
CA LYS A 77 5.27 -8.54 7.24
C LYS A 77 3.78 -8.65 6.89
N PRO A 78 2.86 -8.80 7.86
CA PRO A 78 1.43 -8.72 7.60
C PRO A 78 1.04 -7.37 7.01
N PHE A 79 0.13 -7.35 6.04
CA PHE A 79 -0.35 -6.13 5.43
C PHE A 79 -1.09 -5.25 6.45
N ASP A 80 -0.56 -4.04 6.63
CA ASP A 80 -1.11 -2.94 7.41
C ASP A 80 -0.88 -1.66 6.59
N PRO A 81 -1.95 -0.98 6.15
CA PRO A 81 -1.82 0.18 5.27
C PRO A 81 -1.14 1.37 5.95
N PHE A 82 -1.24 1.53 7.27
CA PHE A 82 -0.52 2.59 7.99
C PHE A 82 0.98 2.31 8.06
N ARG A 83 1.38 1.05 8.16
CA ARG A 83 2.79 0.66 8.13
C ARG A 83 3.37 0.69 6.73
N ALA A 84 2.63 0.16 5.75
CA ALA A 84 3.05 0.16 4.35
C ALA A 84 3.23 1.59 3.81
N SER A 85 2.40 2.53 4.29
CA SER A 85 2.46 3.92 3.83
C SER A 85 3.64 4.73 4.35
N ILE A 86 4.30 4.29 5.42
CA ILE A 86 5.51 4.92 5.97
C ILE A 86 6.77 4.07 5.74
N GLU A 87 6.62 2.86 5.21
CA GLU A 87 7.76 2.01 4.88
C GLU A 87 8.48 2.61 3.66
N PRO A 88 9.80 2.87 3.75
CA PRO A 88 10.56 3.37 2.62
C PRO A 88 10.58 2.32 1.50
N HIS A 89 10.33 2.77 0.28
CA HIS A 89 10.39 1.95 -0.92
C HIS A 89 11.32 2.62 -1.94
N GLU A 90 12.18 1.81 -2.57
CA GLU A 90 13.15 2.27 -3.56
C GLU A 90 12.92 1.54 -4.87
N THR A 91 12.98 2.25 -6.00
CA THR A 91 12.68 1.66 -7.32
C THR A 91 13.88 0.96 -7.96
N SER A 92 15.09 1.22 -7.46
CA SER A 92 16.35 0.80 -8.08
C SER A 92 16.94 -0.49 -7.49
N THR A 93 16.44 -0.94 -6.34
CA THR A 93 16.98 -2.09 -5.61
C THR A 93 15.86 -3.02 -5.15
N TYR A 94 16.22 -4.28 -4.83
CA TYR A 94 15.27 -5.22 -4.24
C TYR A 94 14.69 -4.69 -2.93
N GLN A 95 13.40 -4.91 -2.70
CA GLN A 95 12.73 -4.39 -1.52
C GLN A 95 13.22 -5.14 -0.26
N PRO A 96 13.59 -4.43 0.81
CA PRO A 96 13.99 -5.08 2.06
C PRO A 96 12.78 -5.70 2.78
N ALA A 97 11.59 -5.15 2.56
CA ALA A 97 10.34 -5.59 3.16
C ALA A 97 9.22 -5.74 2.12
N TYR A 98 8.39 -6.77 2.32
CA TYR A 98 7.17 -7.02 1.56
C TYR A 98 5.99 -7.21 2.50
N PHE A 99 4.80 -6.91 2.02
CA PHE A 99 3.57 -7.07 2.80
C PHE A 99 2.72 -8.22 2.27
N VAL A 100 2.24 -9.06 3.19
CA VAL A 100 1.36 -10.19 2.88
C VAL A 100 -0.07 -9.91 3.34
N ALA A 101 -0.99 -9.94 2.39
CA ALA A 101 -2.43 -9.91 2.66
C ALA A 101 -2.92 -11.32 3.02
N GLU A 102 -3.64 -11.46 4.13
CA GLU A 102 -4.25 -12.73 4.51
C GLU A 102 -5.38 -13.12 3.55
N SER A 103 -6.12 -12.13 3.05
CA SER A 103 -7.07 -12.28 1.96
C SER A 103 -7.30 -10.93 1.27
N PHE A 104 -7.78 -10.95 0.02
CA PHE A 104 -8.19 -9.72 -0.66
C PHE A 104 -9.36 -9.02 0.05
N LYS A 105 -10.19 -9.77 0.77
CA LYS A 105 -11.29 -9.21 1.58
C LYS A 105 -10.74 -8.43 2.78
N ASP A 106 -9.82 -9.02 3.54
CA ASP A 106 -9.13 -8.37 4.66
C ASP A 106 -8.38 -7.11 4.21
N ALA A 107 -7.62 -7.20 3.11
CA ALA A 107 -6.95 -6.03 2.55
C ALA A 107 -7.95 -4.92 2.21
N LYS A 108 -9.05 -5.24 1.52
CA LYS A 108 -10.12 -4.29 1.18
C LYS A 108 -10.76 -3.65 2.41
N GLU A 109 -10.98 -4.41 3.48
CA GLU A 109 -11.51 -3.87 4.75
C GLU A 109 -10.51 -2.91 5.39
N LYS A 110 -9.22 -3.26 5.44
CA LYS A 110 -8.16 -2.39 5.95
C LYS A 110 -8.04 -1.07 5.19
N PHE A 111 -8.26 -1.08 3.87
CA PHE A 111 -8.31 0.13 3.04
C PHE A 111 -9.46 1.09 3.37
N GLN A 112 -10.55 0.62 4.00
CA GLN A 112 -11.69 1.50 4.33
C GLN A 112 -11.41 2.45 5.49
N TYR A 113 -10.34 2.19 6.25
CA TYR A 113 -9.97 2.94 7.44
C TYR A 113 -8.81 3.93 7.21
N VAL A 114 -8.38 4.09 5.95
CA VAL A 114 -7.25 4.92 5.50
C VAL A 114 -7.76 5.99 4.55
#